data_AF-A0A971ZF73-F1
#
_entry.id   AF-A0A971ZF73-F1
#
_cell.length_a   1.000
_cell.length_b   1.000
_cell.length_c   1.000
_cell.angle_alpha   90.00
_cell.angle_beta   90.00
_cell.angle_gamma   90.00
#
_symmetry.space_group_name_H-M   'P 1'
#
loop_
_entity.id
_entity.type
_entity.pdbx_description
1 polymer ?
#
loop_
_entity_poly.entity_id
_entity_poly.type
_entity_poly.pdbx_seq_one_letter_code
_entity_poly.pdbx_strand_id
1 'polypeptide(L)'
;GVLSGQSSITVPNLLSKFEYQMAGLGFGFLPAPYVEEAVRQRLLVEKEVSIPKPIETLYVAWRNESPGKALAWWQKRLARPDLFERMVAFTRMQLYKRPQLLQIV
;
A
#
# COMPACT_ATOMS: atom_id res chain seq x y z
N GLY A 1 -9.26 13.26 -6.59
CA GLY A 1 -8.50 13.83 -7.70
C GLY A 1 -7.62 14.95 -7.17
N VAL A 2 -6.57 15.32 -7.89
CA VAL A 2 -5.80 16.56 -7.58
C VAL A 2 -6.64 17.73 -8.07
N LEU A 3 -6.92 18.70 -7.20
CA LEU A 3 -7.63 19.91 -7.57
C LEU A 3 -6.70 20.81 -8.39
N SER A 4 -7.21 21.43 -9.46
CA SER A 4 -6.39 22.36 -10.24
C SER A 4 -5.93 23.53 -9.37
N GLY A 5 -4.67 23.94 -9.54
CA GLY A 5 -4.06 25.02 -8.76
C GLY A 5 -3.45 24.60 -7.42
N GLN A 6 -3.59 23.35 -6.98
CA GLN A 6 -2.90 22.85 -5.79
C GLN A 6 -1.48 22.39 -6.14
N SER A 7 -0.48 22.82 -5.37
CA SER A 7 0.87 22.26 -5.46
C SER A 7 0.84 20.76 -5.21
N SER A 8 1.36 19.98 -6.15
CA SER A 8 1.35 18.52 -6.08
C SER A 8 2.73 17.93 -6.35
N ILE A 9 3.06 16.87 -5.63
CA ILE A 9 4.23 16.04 -5.88
C ILE A 9 3.76 14.71 -6.46
N THR A 10 4.33 14.32 -7.60
CA THR A 10 4.12 13.00 -8.21
C THR A 10 5.28 12.10 -7.85
N VAL A 11 4.98 10.91 -7.35
CA VAL A 11 5.97 9.91 -6.92
C VAL A 11 5.77 8.59 -7.67
N PRO A 12 6.84 7.81 -7.89
CA PRO A 12 6.78 6.65 -8.80
C PRO A 12 6.03 5.45 -8.22
N ASN A 13 5.85 5.36 -6.90
CA ASN A 13 5.18 4.24 -6.25
C ASN A 13 4.66 4.61 -4.84
N LEU A 14 3.90 3.70 -4.22
CA LEU A 14 3.33 3.87 -2.88
C LEU A 14 4.37 3.97 -1.76
N LEU A 15 5.51 3.29 -1.89
CA LEU A 15 6.57 3.36 -0.89
C LEU A 15 7.17 4.77 -0.83
N SER A 16 7.50 5.34 -1.99
CA SER A 16 7.96 6.73 -2.06
C SER A 16 6.90 7.70 -1.53
N LYS A 17 5.61 7.44 -1.78
CA LYS A 17 4.52 8.24 -1.20
C LYS A 17 4.51 8.18 0.33
N PHE A 18 4.70 6.99 0.91
CA PHE A 18 4.81 6.80 2.36
C PHE A 18 6.02 7.56 2.94
N GLU A 19 7.20 7.39 2.35
CA GLU A 19 8.43 8.05 2.81
C GLU A 19 8.32 9.59 2.79
N TYR A 20 7.71 10.16 1.74
CA TYR A 20 7.49 11.61 1.65
C TYR A 20 6.50 12.12 2.70
N GLN A 21 5.45 11.36 3.00
CA GLN A 21 4.51 11.73 4.06
C GLN A 21 5.15 11.63 5.45
N MET A 22 5.97 10.61 5.69
CA MET A 22 6.77 10.47 6.92
C MET A 22 7.74 11.65 7.10
N ALA A 23 8.28 12.19 6.00
CA ALA A 23 9.13 13.37 6.00
C ALA A 23 8.36 14.71 6.07
N GLY A 24 7.02 14.69 6.12
CA GLY A 24 6.20 15.91 6.19
C GLY A 24 6.11 16.70 4.88
N LEU A 25 6.50 16.11 3.74
CA LEU A 25 6.55 16.80 2.44
C LEU A 25 5.19 16.85 1.73
N GLY A 26 4.14 16.27 2.31
CA GLY A 26 2.80 16.30 1.76
C GLY A 26 1.83 15.40 2.51
N PHE A 27 0.59 15.33 2.01
CA PHE A 27 -0.48 14.49 2.57
C PHE A 27 -1.29 13.82 1.45
N GLY A 28 -2.06 12.80 1.81
CA GLY A 28 -3.01 12.14 0.90
C GLY A 28 -3.17 10.65 1.21
N PHE A 29 -4.01 9.97 0.43
CA PHE A 29 -4.37 8.57 0.70
C PHE A 29 -3.19 7.59 0.62
N LEU A 30 -3.10 6.71 1.63
CA LEU A 30 -2.27 5.51 1.67
C LEU A 30 -3.15 4.32 2.11
N PRO A 31 -2.84 3.07 1.68
CA PRO A 31 -3.55 1.90 2.18
C PRO A 31 -3.37 1.75 3.70
N ALA A 32 -4.46 1.55 4.45
CA ALA A 32 -4.42 1.47 5.91
C ALA A 32 -3.34 0.50 6.44
N PRO A 33 -3.17 -0.73 5.88
CA PRO A 33 -2.20 -1.67 6.44
C PRO A 33 -0.73 -1.25 6.27
N TYR A 34 -0.43 -0.27 5.41
CA TYR A 34 0.92 0.28 5.24
C TYR A 34 1.26 1.30 6.33
N VAL A 35 0.25 2.00 6.87
CA VAL A 35 0.44 3.15 7.77
C VAL A 35 0.02 2.88 9.20
N GLU A 36 -0.69 1.79 9.48
CA GLU A 36 -1.18 1.42 10.83
C GLU A 36 -0.11 1.59 11.92
N GLU A 37 1.10 1.09 11.68
CA GLU A 37 2.18 1.18 12.66
C GLU A 37 2.72 2.61 12.82
N ALA A 38 2.86 3.35 11.73
CA ALA A 38 3.26 4.76 11.78
C ALA A 38 2.20 5.62 12.50
N VAL A 39 0.92 5.33 12.31
CA VAL A 39 -0.19 5.98 13.03
C VAL A 39 -0.18 5.58 14.51
N ARG A 40 0.03 4.30 14.82
CA ARG A 40 0.16 3.79 16.21
C ARG A 40 1.30 4.47 16.96
N GLN A 41 2.42 4.70 16.27
CA GLN A 41 3.58 5.43 16.80
C GLN A 41 3.41 6.97 16.76
N ARG A 42 2.27 7.47 16.26
CA ARG A 42 1.98 8.91 16.07
C ARG A 42 2.96 9.63 15.14
N LEU A 43 3.63 8.90 14.25
CA LEU A 43 4.45 9.46 13.18
C LEU A 43 3.58 9.98 12.03
N LEU A 44 2.40 9.37 11.84
CA LEU A 44 1.35 9.86 10.94
C LEU A 44 0.05 10.07 11.72
N VAL A 45 -0.79 10.99 11.23
CA VAL A 45 -2.11 11.27 11.79
C VAL A 45 -3.14 11.08 10.70
N GLU A 46 -4.11 10.19 10.93
CA GLU A 46 -5.26 10.04 10.05
C GLU A 46 -6.11 11.32 10.03
N LYS A 47 -6.57 11.71 8.84
CA LYS A 47 -7.38 12.91 8.63
C LYS A 47 -8.74 12.50 8.07
N GLU A 48 -9.79 13.01 8.70
CA GLU A 48 -11.14 12.90 8.16
C GLU A 48 -11.23 13.63 6.82
N VAL A 49 -11.89 13.00 5.85
CA VAL A 49 -12.08 13.54 4.51
C VAL A 49 -13.57 13.71 4.24
N SER A 50 -13.95 14.82 3.61
CA SER A 50 -15.35 15.05 3.22
C SER A 50 -15.84 14.07 2.15
N ILE A 51 -14.92 13.55 1.33
CA ILE A 51 -15.20 12.57 0.29
C ILE A 51 -14.28 11.36 0.50
N PRO A 52 -14.79 10.23 1.00
CA PRO A 52 -13.99 9.03 1.18
C PRO A 52 -13.61 8.42 -0.17
N LYS A 53 -12.47 7.73 -0.19
CA LYS A 53 -12.06 6.96 -1.37
C LYS A 53 -12.92 5.69 -1.46
N PRO A 54 -13.47 5.34 -2.64
CA PRO A 54 -14.20 4.09 -2.80
C PRO A 54 -13.31 2.87 -2.53
N ILE A 55 -13.93 1.78 -2.11
CA ILE A 55 -13.26 0.48 -1.95
C ILE A 55 -12.85 -0.01 -3.34
N GLU A 56 -11.56 -0.26 -3.51
CA GLU A 56 -11.01 -0.80 -4.76
C GLU A 56 -11.10 -2.33 -4.72
N THR A 57 -11.65 -2.93 -5.78
CA THR A 57 -11.64 -4.39 -5.92
C THR A 57 -10.33 -4.83 -6.56
N LEU A 58 -9.63 -5.77 -5.92
CA LEU A 58 -8.43 -6.38 -6.48
C LEU A 58 -8.79 -7.64 -7.25
N TYR A 59 -8.30 -7.72 -8.49
CA TYR A 59 -8.53 -8.86 -9.36
C TYR A 59 -7.22 -9.61 -9.59
N VAL A 60 -7.31 -10.93 -9.68
CA VAL A 60 -6.24 -11.80 -10.15
C VAL A 60 -6.65 -12.32 -11.52
N ALA A 61 -5.78 -12.14 -12.52
CA ALA A 61 -6.03 -12.55 -13.89
C ALA A 61 -4.97 -13.52 -14.40
N TRP A 62 -5.36 -14.42 -15.29
CA TRP A 62 -4.50 -15.37 -15.98
C TRP A 62 -5.01 -15.59 -17.41
N ARG A 63 -4.12 -16.06 -18.30
CA ARG A 63 -4.50 -16.45 -19.66
C ARG A 63 -5.34 -17.73 -19.61
N ASN A 64 -6.36 -17.82 -20.46
CA ASN A 64 -7.29 -18.95 -20.50
C ASN A 64 -6.80 -20.12 -21.37
N GLU A 65 -5.50 -20.16 -21.68
CA GLU A 65 -4.94 -21.12 -22.63
C GLU A 65 -4.45 -22.34 -21.87
N SER A 66 -5.20 -23.46 -21.98
CA SER A 66 -4.90 -24.78 -21.39
C SER A 66 -4.52 -24.73 -19.90
N PRO A 67 -5.49 -24.66 -18.97
CA PRO A 67 -5.19 -24.64 -17.54
C PRO A 67 -4.52 -25.95 -17.09
N GLY A 68 -3.19 -25.94 -17.05
CA GLY A 68 -2.40 -27.05 -16.52
C GLY A 68 -2.53 -27.16 -15.00
N LYS A 69 -2.06 -28.29 -14.45
CA LYS A 69 -2.08 -28.57 -13.00
C LYS A 69 -1.43 -27.46 -12.15
N ALA A 70 -0.41 -26.78 -12.68
CA ALA A 70 0.25 -25.66 -12.00
C ALA A 70 -0.66 -24.42 -11.86
N LEU A 71 -1.42 -24.06 -12.90
CA LEU A 71 -2.34 -22.92 -12.82
C LEU A 71 -3.49 -23.21 -11.84
N ALA A 72 -4.06 -24.41 -11.88
CA ALA A 72 -5.08 -24.83 -10.91
C ALA A 72 -4.56 -24.78 -9.46
N TRP A 73 -3.30 -25.18 -9.24
CA TRP A 73 -2.64 -25.09 -7.94
C TRP A 73 -2.49 -23.64 -7.45
N TRP A 74 -2.15 -22.70 -8.35
CA TRP A 74 -2.04 -21.27 -8.05
C TRP A 74 -3.40 -20.64 -7.77
N GLN A 75 -4.40 -20.88 -8.63
CA GLN A 75 -5.77 -20.39 -8.43
C GLN A 75 -6.31 -20.77 -7.04
N LYS A 76 -6.12 -22.03 -6.62
CA LYS A 76 -6.53 -22.49 -5.29
C LYS A 76 -5.85 -21.72 -4.14
N ARG A 77 -4.60 -21.30 -4.32
CA ARG A 77 -3.86 -20.51 -3.31
C ARG A 77 -4.21 -19.04 -3.34
N LEU A 78 -4.41 -18.49 -4.53
CA LEU A 78 -4.77 -17.09 -4.73
C LEU A 78 -6.24 -16.81 -4.35
N ALA A 79 -7.09 -17.83 -4.38
CA ALA A 79 -8.48 -17.75 -3.93
C ALA A 79 -8.66 -17.96 -2.41
N ARG A 80 -7.56 -18.07 -1.64
CA ARG A 80 -7.67 -18.18 -0.18
C ARG A 80 -8.23 -16.88 0.39
N PRO A 81 -9.24 -16.94 1.28
CA PRO A 81 -9.84 -15.74 1.85
C PRO A 81 -8.86 -14.92 2.70
N ASP A 82 -7.83 -15.58 3.27
CA ASP A 82 -6.80 -14.96 4.11
C ASP A 82 -5.54 -14.53 3.35
N LEU A 83 -5.57 -14.55 2.00
CA LEU A 83 -4.38 -14.26 1.20
C LEU A 83 -3.89 -12.83 1.42
N PHE A 84 -4.78 -11.85 1.38
CA PHE A 84 -4.40 -10.44 1.44
C PHE A 84 -3.81 -10.08 2.79
N GLU A 85 -4.43 -10.52 3.88
CA GLU A 85 -3.96 -10.34 5.25
C GLU A 85 -2.55 -10.94 5.40
N ARG A 86 -2.32 -12.13 4.83
CA ARG A 86 -0.99 -12.77 4.82
C ARG A 86 0.05 -12.00 4.02
N MET A 87 -0.32 -11.49 2.83
CA MET A 87 0.59 -10.71 1.98
C MET A 87 0.97 -9.39 2.64
N VAL A 88 0.02 -8.73 3.28
CA VAL A 88 0.22 -7.51 4.08
C VAL A 88 1.17 -7.78 5.25
N ALA A 89 0.92 -8.84 6.02
CA ALA A 89 1.76 -9.20 7.16
C ALA A 89 3.22 -9.49 6.74
N PHE A 90 3.42 -10.16 5.61
CA PHE A 90 4.75 -10.40 5.04
C PHE A 90 5.44 -9.10 4.62
N THR A 91 4.74 -8.21 3.93
CA THR A 91 5.30 -6.92 3.45
C THR A 91 5.70 -6.03 4.60
N ARG A 92 4.91 -6.00 5.69
CA ARG A 92 5.22 -5.30 6.92
C ARG A 92 6.58 -5.70 7.49
N MET A 93 6.88 -7.00 7.53
CA MET A 93 8.19 -7.47 8.01
C MET A 93 9.36 -6.96 7.17
N GLN A 94 9.16 -6.64 5.89
CA GLN A 94 10.23 -6.19 5.01
C GLN A 94 10.45 -4.67 5.08
N LEU A 95 9.38 -3.88 5.20
CA LEU A 95 9.48 -2.42 5.28
C LEU A 95 10.25 -1.94 6.52
N TYR A 96 10.04 -2.60 7.66
CA TYR A 96 10.72 -2.26 8.92
C TYR A 96 12.08 -2.92 9.11
N LYS A 97 12.53 -3.76 8.16
CA LYS A 97 13.86 -4.40 8.19
C LYS A 97 14.92 -3.64 7.40
N ARG A 98 14.56 -2.58 6.66
CA ARG A 98 15.56 -1.74 5.99
C ARG A 98 16.24 -0.85 7.02
N PRO A 99 17.57 -0.94 7.21
CA PRO A 99 18.29 0.04 8.02
C PRO A 99 18.18 1.38 7.29
N GLN A 100 17.37 2.29 7.84
CA GLN A 100 17.38 3.67 7.41
C GLN A 100 18.74 4.24 7.83
N LEU A 101 19.62 4.50 6.87
CA LEU A 101 20.71 5.44 7.06
C LEU A 101 20.06 6.80 7.33
N LEU A 102 19.90 7.10 8.61
CA LEU A 102 19.48 8.40 9.12
C LEU A 102 20.56 9.42 8.74
N GLN A 103 20.22 10.35 7.86
CA GLN A 103 20.82 11.67 7.88
C GLN A 103 19.67 12.66 8.11
N ILE A 104 19.51 13.04 9.38
CA ILE A 104 18.64 14.11 9.83
C ILE A 104 19.39 15.41 9.53
N VAL A 105 18.78 16.27 8.71
CA VAL A 105 18.89 17.74 8.83
C VAL A 105 17.48 18.29 8.67
#